data_AF-A0AA48LFV6-F1
#
_entry.id   AF-A0AA48LFV6-F1
#
_cell.length_a   1.000
_cell.length_b   1.000
_cell.length_c   1.000
_cell.angle_alpha   90.00
_cell.angle_beta   90.00
_cell.angle_gamma   90.00
#
_symmetry.space_group_name_H-M   'P 1'
#
loop_
_entity.id
_entity.type
_entity.pdbx_description
1 polymer ?
#
loop_
_entity_poly.entity_id
_entity_poly.type
_entity_poly.pdbx_seq_one_letter_code
_entity_poly.pdbx_strand_id
1 'polypeptide(L)'
;MNYNKTTWGERQVEFPNRFTRVENEDGTITLTPAFGNVIQGGTPLSVGNMQKIDDELEFLDKKVSISKSATILASGWVQNGSLWEYTIADPIIDAETVADVVATPTEKEKAAGSWTHTETLAGSMKIYSTQDQTQDIQVTIYFSKVVST
;
A
#
# COMPACT_ATOMS: atom_id res chain seq x y z
N MET A 1 -13.21 0.23 -0.60
CA MET A 1 -13.64 -0.91 -1.44
C MET A 1 -13.04 -2.17 -0.86
N ASN A 2 -13.86 -3.14 -0.49
CA ASN A 2 -13.37 -4.43 0.00
C ASN A 2 -12.98 -5.32 -1.19
N TYR A 3 -11.70 -5.61 -1.37
CA TYR A 3 -11.21 -6.44 -2.46
C TYR A 3 -11.78 -7.86 -2.38
N ASN A 4 -12.55 -8.24 -3.40
CA ASN A 4 -13.12 -9.58 -3.51
C ASN A 4 -12.15 -10.50 -4.25
N LYS A 5 -11.20 -11.10 -3.54
CA LYS A 5 -10.18 -11.96 -4.14
C LYS A 5 -10.77 -13.14 -4.92
N THR A 6 -10.32 -13.33 -6.17
CA THR A 6 -10.60 -14.54 -6.94
C THR A 6 -9.74 -15.70 -6.42
N THR A 7 -10.37 -16.78 -5.98
CA THR A 7 -9.68 -18.06 -5.68
C THR A 7 -9.44 -18.80 -6.99
N TRP A 8 -8.19 -18.83 -7.43
CA TRP A 8 -7.78 -19.48 -8.66
C TRP A 8 -7.59 -20.99 -8.45
N GLY A 9 -8.26 -21.79 -9.28
CA GLY A 9 -8.04 -23.22 -9.38
C GLY A 9 -7.53 -23.58 -10.77
N GLU A 10 -6.61 -24.55 -10.84
CA GLU A 10 -6.13 -25.06 -12.13
C GLU A 10 -7.15 -26.01 -12.76
N ARG A 11 -7.04 -26.17 -14.09
CA ARG A 11 -7.78 -27.19 -14.81
C ARG A 11 -7.11 -28.54 -14.60
N GLN A 12 -7.87 -29.54 -14.15
CA GLN A 12 -7.42 -30.92 -14.01
C GLN A 12 -8.19 -31.82 -14.97
N VAL A 13 -7.45 -32.66 -15.70
CA VAL A 13 -7.98 -33.61 -16.66
C VAL A 13 -7.31 -34.96 -16.47
N GLU A 14 -7.97 -36.02 -16.93
CA GLU A 14 -7.49 -37.39 -16.77
C GLU A 14 -6.15 -37.63 -17.46
N PHE A 15 -5.94 -37.08 -18.66
CA PHE A 15 -4.70 -37.24 -19.43
C PHE A 15 -4.18 -35.90 -19.99
N PRO A 16 -3.36 -35.13 -19.24
CA PRO A 16 -2.92 -33.78 -19.62
C PRO A 16 -2.13 -33.69 -20.93
N ASN A 17 -1.36 -34.74 -21.27
CA ASN A 17 -0.48 -34.76 -22.44
C ASN A 17 -0.84 -35.87 -23.43
N ARG A 18 -2.12 -36.20 -23.55
CA ARG A 18 -2.60 -37.18 -24.52
C ARG A 18 -3.19 -36.47 -25.73
N PHE A 19 -2.86 -36.96 -26.92
CA PHE A 19 -3.32 -36.43 -28.19
C PHE A 19 -3.76 -37.56 -29.11
N THR A 20 -4.78 -37.33 -29.93
CA THR A 20 -5.07 -38.16 -31.10
C THR A 20 -4.25 -37.66 -32.28
N ARG A 21 -3.71 -38.60 -33.04
CA ARG A 21 -2.83 -38.35 -34.19
C ARG A 21 -3.57 -38.67 -35.49
N VAL A 22 -3.56 -37.74 -36.43
CA VAL A 22 -4.04 -37.95 -37.81
C VAL A 22 -2.91 -37.60 -38.76
N GLU A 23 -2.58 -38.52 -39.67
CA GLU A 23 -1.66 -38.25 -40.78
C GLU A 23 -2.48 -37.68 -41.95
N ASN A 24 -2.02 -36.56 -42.50
CA ASN A 24 -2.67 -35.88 -43.62
C ASN A 24 -2.01 -36.32 -44.94
N GLU A 25 -2.74 -36.19 -46.06
CA GLU A 25 -2.22 -36.56 -47.39
C GLU A 25 -0.99 -35.75 -47.83
N ASP A 26 -0.79 -34.56 -47.26
CA ASP A 26 0.37 -33.69 -47.50
C ASP A 26 1.64 -34.09 -46.70
N GLY A 27 1.58 -35.21 -45.97
CA GLY A 27 2.67 -35.71 -45.13
C GLY A 27 2.79 -35.01 -43.78
N THR A 28 1.88 -34.07 -43.44
CA THR A 28 1.83 -33.45 -42.11
C THR A 28 1.08 -34.34 -41.11
N ILE A 29 1.25 -34.03 -39.82
CA ILE A 29 0.58 -34.71 -38.72
C ILE A 29 -0.21 -33.68 -37.91
N THR A 30 -1.50 -33.92 -37.73
CA THR A 30 -2.35 -33.14 -36.82
C THR A 30 -2.47 -33.86 -35.48
N LEU A 31 -2.15 -33.16 -34.39
CA LEU A 31 -2.36 -33.62 -33.03
C LEU A 31 -3.53 -32.87 -32.40
N THR A 32 -4.59 -33.58 -32.05
CA THR A 32 -5.74 -33.00 -31.33
C THR A 32 -5.67 -33.42 -29.87
N PRO A 33 -5.71 -32.50 -28.89
CA PRO A 33 -5.71 -32.87 -27.48
C PRO A 33 -6.87 -33.81 -27.14
N ALA A 34 -6.56 -34.89 -26.41
CA ALA A 34 -7.49 -35.96 -26.05
C ALA A 34 -7.42 -36.20 -24.54
N PHE A 35 -7.88 -35.20 -23.78
CA PHE A 35 -7.71 -35.09 -22.34
C PHE A 35 -8.48 -36.12 -21.50
N GLY A 36 -9.36 -36.91 -22.11
CA GLY A 36 -10.30 -37.78 -21.39
C GLY A 36 -11.34 -36.95 -20.63
N ASN A 37 -11.70 -37.38 -19.43
CA ASN A 37 -12.63 -36.64 -18.58
C ASN A 37 -11.97 -35.40 -17.97
N VAL A 38 -12.74 -34.31 -17.87
CA VAL A 38 -12.34 -33.12 -17.11
C VAL A 38 -12.73 -33.33 -15.66
N ILE A 39 -11.73 -33.46 -14.78
CA ILE A 39 -11.91 -33.66 -13.35
C ILE A 39 -12.22 -32.32 -12.66
N GLN A 40 -11.58 -31.24 -13.10
CA GLN A 40 -11.81 -29.87 -12.66
C GLN A 40 -11.62 -28.90 -13.83
N GLY A 41 -12.58 -28.00 -14.07
CA GLY A 41 -12.53 -27.07 -15.21
C GLY A 41 -11.50 -25.95 -15.11
N GLY A 42 -11.02 -25.67 -13.91
CA GLY A 42 -10.20 -24.49 -13.58
C GLY A 42 -11.03 -23.21 -13.47
N THR A 43 -10.44 -22.17 -12.89
CA THR A 43 -11.06 -20.84 -12.81
C THR A 43 -10.91 -20.11 -14.16
N PRO A 44 -11.98 -19.61 -14.77
CA PRO A 44 -11.91 -18.92 -16.06
C PRO A 44 -11.08 -17.63 -16.02
N LEU A 45 -10.28 -17.40 -17.07
CA LEU A 45 -9.62 -16.12 -17.34
C LEU A 45 -10.62 -15.15 -17.99
N SER A 46 -11.46 -14.51 -17.18
CA SER A 46 -12.49 -13.56 -17.62
C SER A 46 -12.22 -12.15 -17.11
N VAL A 47 -12.75 -11.13 -17.80
CA VAL A 47 -12.66 -9.73 -17.36
C VAL A 47 -13.14 -9.57 -15.92
N GLY A 48 -14.28 -10.18 -15.56
CA GLY A 48 -14.79 -10.12 -14.18
C GLY A 48 -13.87 -10.73 -13.11
N ASN A 49 -13.01 -11.68 -13.47
CA ASN A 49 -12.03 -12.27 -12.54
C ASN A 49 -10.71 -11.49 -12.52
N MET A 50 -10.27 -11.01 -13.69
CA MET A 50 -9.01 -10.29 -13.86
C MET A 50 -9.10 -8.86 -13.36
N GLN A 51 -10.21 -8.16 -13.61
CA GLN A 51 -10.40 -6.77 -13.21
C GLN A 51 -10.32 -6.57 -11.70
N LYS A 52 -10.65 -7.60 -10.90
CA LYS A 52 -10.47 -7.52 -9.45
C LYS A 52 -9.00 -7.29 -9.06
N ILE A 53 -8.07 -7.90 -9.80
CA ILE A 53 -6.63 -7.70 -9.58
C ILE A 53 -6.26 -6.27 -9.95
N ASP A 54 -6.75 -5.76 -11.09
CA ASP A 54 -6.49 -4.39 -11.53
C ASP A 54 -7.05 -3.36 -10.54
N ASP A 55 -8.27 -3.57 -10.05
CA ASP A 55 -8.91 -2.72 -9.06
C ASP A 55 -8.10 -2.67 -7.75
N GLU A 56 -7.56 -3.82 -7.30
CA GLU A 56 -6.71 -3.88 -6.12
C GLU A 56 -5.34 -3.24 -6.37
N LEU A 57 -4.77 -3.39 -7.57
CA LEU A 57 -3.52 -2.71 -7.92
C LEU A 57 -3.70 -1.20 -7.98
N GLU A 58 -4.78 -0.71 -8.58
CA GLU A 58 -5.12 0.72 -8.60
C GLU A 58 -5.34 1.24 -7.17
N PHE A 59 -5.99 0.45 -6.31
CA PHE A 59 -6.17 0.79 -4.90
C PHE A 59 -4.83 0.85 -4.13
N LEU A 60 -3.95 -0.13 -4.33
CA LEU A 60 -2.63 -0.15 -3.70
C LEU A 60 -1.73 0.97 -4.21
N ASP A 61 -1.83 1.34 -5.49
CA ASP A 61 -1.13 2.48 -6.08
C ASP A 61 -1.65 3.82 -5.52
N LYS A 62 -2.98 3.93 -5.33
CA LYS A 62 -3.62 5.07 -4.61
C LYS A 62 -3.28 5.12 -3.13
N LYS A 63 -2.67 4.07 -2.57
CA LYS A 63 -1.95 4.14 -1.30
C LYS A 63 -0.63 4.90 -1.53
N VAL A 64 -0.77 6.14 -2.01
CA VAL A 64 0.33 7.02 -2.32
C VAL A 64 1.00 7.37 -1.00
N SER A 65 2.18 6.80 -0.78
CA SER A 65 3.15 7.31 0.20
C SER A 65 3.63 8.68 -0.28
N ILE A 66 2.77 9.69 -0.18
CA ILE A 66 3.21 11.07 -0.40
C ILE A 66 4.16 11.37 0.75
N SER A 67 5.31 11.94 0.43
CA SER A 67 6.17 12.53 1.44
C SER A 67 6.36 14.01 1.18
N LYS A 68 6.36 14.80 2.26
CA LYS A 68 6.69 16.23 2.21
C LYS A 68 7.82 16.50 3.16
N SER A 69 8.77 17.33 2.73
CA SER A 69 9.76 17.90 3.63
C SER A 69 9.14 19.09 4.36
N ALA A 70 9.38 19.18 5.66
CA ALA A 70 8.99 20.31 6.48
C ALA A 70 10.12 20.69 7.43
N THR A 71 10.13 21.96 7.85
CA THR A 71 11.01 22.45 8.90
C THR A 71 10.17 22.74 10.13
N ILE A 72 10.47 22.05 11.23
CA ILE A 72 9.89 22.33 12.53
C ILE A 72 10.75 23.41 13.17
N LEU A 73 10.16 24.58 13.38
CA LEU A 73 10.84 25.71 14.00
C LEU A 73 10.92 25.52 15.52
N ALA A 74 12.09 25.80 16.11
CA ALA A 74 12.29 25.80 17.56
C ALA A 74 11.26 26.68 18.29
N SER A 75 10.96 27.85 17.71
CA SER A 75 10.03 28.83 18.28
C SER A 75 8.54 28.46 18.19
N GLY A 76 8.18 27.42 17.43
CA GLY A 76 6.78 27.06 17.21
C GLY A 76 6.22 26.05 18.22
N TRP A 77 7.02 25.60 19.18
CA TRP A 77 6.58 24.68 20.22
C TRP A 77 5.80 25.41 21.31
N VAL A 78 4.71 24.81 21.75
CA VAL A 78 3.85 25.34 22.81
C VAL A 78 3.79 24.33 23.95
N GLN A 79 4.08 24.78 25.17
CA GLN A 79 3.98 23.93 26.35
C GLN A 79 2.51 23.69 26.72
N ASN A 80 2.12 22.43 26.84
CA ASN A 80 0.79 22.01 27.29
C ASN A 80 0.92 20.90 28.35
N GLY A 81 0.78 21.28 29.62
CA GLY A 81 1.02 20.38 30.74
C GLY A 81 2.49 19.95 30.82
N SER A 82 2.73 18.63 30.85
CA SER A 82 4.08 18.05 30.94
C SER A 82 4.77 17.86 29.59
N LEU A 83 4.09 18.20 28.48
CA LEU A 83 4.61 18.01 27.13
C LEU A 83 4.67 19.34 26.38
N TRP A 84 5.54 19.38 25.38
CA TRP A 84 5.60 20.40 24.36
C TRP A 84 4.91 19.87 23.11
N GLU A 85 4.07 20.70 22.48
CA GLU A 85 3.31 20.37 21.29
C GLU A 85 3.74 21.25 20.11
N TYR A 86 3.83 20.65 18.92
CA TYR A 86 3.99 21.37 17.66
C TYR A 86 2.90 20.92 16.68
N THR A 87 2.26 21.87 16.01
CA THR A 87 1.19 21.58 15.02
C THR A 87 1.66 21.88 13.61
N ILE A 88 1.53 20.91 12.71
CA ILE A 88 1.73 21.08 11.28
C ILE A 88 0.36 21.01 10.60
N ALA A 89 -0.08 22.09 9.98
CA ALA A 89 -1.29 22.11 9.18
C ALA A 89 -0.98 21.62 7.75
N ASP A 90 -1.73 20.63 7.28
CA ASP A 90 -1.63 20.16 5.89
C ASP A 90 -3.02 19.78 5.37
N PRO A 91 -3.52 20.44 4.31
CA PRO A 91 -4.86 20.20 3.79
C PRO A 91 -5.03 18.80 3.16
N ILE A 92 -3.93 18.06 2.94
CA ILE A 92 -4.00 16.68 2.46
C ILE A 92 -4.47 15.73 3.58
N ILE A 93 -4.26 16.09 4.85
CA ILE A 93 -4.68 15.26 5.97
C ILE A 93 -6.21 15.35 6.13
N ASP A 94 -6.92 14.28 5.79
CA ASP A 94 -8.35 14.12 6.06
C ASP A 94 -8.61 13.10 7.18
N ALA A 95 -9.88 12.80 7.46
CA ALA A 95 -10.27 11.85 8.51
C ALA A 95 -9.80 10.40 8.26
N GLU A 96 -9.38 10.09 7.03
CA GLU A 96 -8.89 8.77 6.61
C GLU A 96 -7.36 8.76 6.45
N THR A 97 -6.71 9.91 6.61
CA THR A 97 -5.26 10.04 6.46
C THR A 97 -4.57 9.77 7.78
N VAL A 98 -3.54 8.95 7.75
CA VAL A 98 -2.57 8.76 8.82
C VAL A 98 -1.25 9.35 8.35
N ALA A 99 -0.73 10.30 9.11
CA ALA A 99 0.53 10.97 8.83
C ALA A 99 1.56 10.63 9.91
N ASP A 100 2.79 10.34 9.49
CA ASP A 100 3.91 10.10 10.39
C ASP A 100 5.04 11.10 10.10
N VAL A 101 5.69 11.59 11.16
CA VAL A 101 6.81 12.54 11.06
C VAL A 101 8.09 11.81 11.39
N VAL A 102 9.01 11.78 10.42
CA VAL A 102 10.30 11.13 10.55
C VAL A 102 11.41 12.15 10.34
N ALA A 103 12.23 12.34 11.36
CA ALA A 103 13.51 13.02 11.25
C ALA A 103 14.64 12.01 10.93
N THR A 104 15.68 12.45 10.22
CA THR A 104 16.90 11.67 10.04
C THR A 104 17.63 11.51 11.39
N PRO A 105 18.54 10.53 11.56
CA PRO A 105 19.30 10.39 12.80
C PRO A 105 20.00 11.68 13.24
N THR A 106 20.63 12.39 12.30
CA THR A 106 21.29 13.67 12.55
C THR A 106 20.33 14.77 13.01
N GLU A 107 19.12 14.82 12.45
CA GLU A 107 18.11 15.80 12.85
C GLU A 107 17.46 15.42 14.20
N LYS A 108 17.34 14.11 14.51
CA LYS A 108 16.87 13.63 15.82
C LYS A 108 17.84 13.95 16.96
N GLU A 109 19.14 14.04 16.69
CA GLU A 109 20.13 14.46 17.68
C GLU A 109 19.87 15.90 18.15
N LYS A 110 19.40 16.79 17.24
CA LYS A 110 18.98 18.16 17.61
C LYS A 110 17.77 18.17 18.54
N ALA A 111 16.91 17.15 18.44
CA ALA A 111 15.74 16.99 19.31
C ALA A 111 16.07 16.44 20.70
N ALA A 112 17.35 16.20 21.00
CA ALA A 112 17.81 15.56 22.24
C ALA A 112 17.07 14.26 22.57
N GLY A 113 16.63 13.51 21.55
CA GLY A 113 15.86 12.26 21.71
C GLY A 113 14.48 12.42 22.37
N SER A 114 13.94 13.64 22.44
CA SER A 114 12.74 13.96 23.24
C SER A 114 11.41 13.79 22.50
N TRP A 115 11.40 13.34 21.24
CA TRP A 115 10.16 13.15 20.48
C TRP A 115 9.46 11.87 20.92
N THR A 116 8.22 12.02 21.38
CA THR A 116 7.50 10.94 22.05
C THR A 116 6.58 10.21 21.09
N HIS A 117 5.73 10.94 20.38
CA HIS A 117 4.83 10.39 19.37
C HIS A 117 4.25 11.49 18.47
N THR A 118 3.62 11.05 17.39
CA THR A 118 2.88 11.86 16.42
C THR A 118 1.41 11.49 16.48
N GLU A 119 0.52 12.47 16.41
CA GLU A 119 -0.92 12.26 16.33
C GLU A 119 -1.47 12.91 15.05
N THR A 120 -2.33 12.21 14.32
CA THR A 120 -2.97 12.74 13.12
C THR A 120 -4.39 13.20 13.44
N LEU A 121 -4.74 14.42 13.00
CA LEU A 121 -6.05 15.04 13.16
C LEU A 121 -6.53 15.52 11.77
N ALA A 122 -7.84 15.62 11.53
CA ALA A 122 -8.29 16.16 10.25
C ALA A 122 -7.71 17.58 10.01
N GLY A 123 -7.00 17.76 8.89
CA GLY A 123 -6.33 18.99 8.46
C GLY A 123 -4.98 19.27 9.11
N SER A 124 -4.50 18.44 10.05
CA SER A 124 -3.26 18.72 10.77
C SER A 124 -2.61 17.48 11.40
N MET A 125 -1.37 17.61 11.84
CA MET A 125 -0.75 16.64 12.71
C MET A 125 -0.03 17.33 13.86
N LYS A 126 0.02 16.63 14.99
CA LYS A 126 0.70 17.08 16.20
C LYS A 126 1.91 16.21 16.48
N ILE A 127 2.96 16.86 16.95
CA ILE A 127 4.18 16.23 17.42
C ILE A 127 4.34 16.57 18.89
N TYR A 128 4.66 15.56 19.70
CA TYR A 128 4.81 15.71 21.14
C TYR A 128 6.25 15.50 21.57
N SER A 129 6.73 16.36 22.46
CA SER A 129 8.05 16.24 23.06
C SER A 129 8.04 16.43 24.59
N THR A 130 8.96 15.76 25.28
CA THR A 130 9.17 15.94 26.73
C THR A 130 10.05 17.14 27.07
N GLN A 131 10.69 17.75 26.07
CA GLN A 131 11.59 18.88 26.26
C GLN A 131 11.33 19.96 25.22
N ASP A 132 11.65 21.21 25.57
CA ASP A 132 11.61 22.31 24.63
C ASP A 132 12.68 22.12 23.54
N GLN A 133 12.36 22.51 22.31
CA GLN A 133 13.28 22.37 21.18
C GLN A 133 14.06 23.66 21.00
N THR A 134 15.38 23.57 21.05
CA THR A 134 16.27 24.75 20.96
C THR A 134 16.78 25.03 19.55
N GLN A 135 16.52 24.12 18.62
CA GLN A 135 17.01 24.18 17.24
C GLN A 135 15.91 23.79 16.26
N ASP A 136 16.00 24.32 15.04
CA ASP A 136 15.12 23.95 13.95
C ASP A 136 15.48 22.55 13.44
N ILE A 137 14.45 21.75 13.12
CA ILE A 137 14.59 20.34 12.80
C ILE A 137 13.96 20.08 11.43
N GLN A 138 14.72 19.47 10.52
CA GLN A 138 14.21 19.04 9.22
C GLN A 138 13.57 17.67 9.33
N VAL A 139 12.36 17.54 8.78
CA VAL A 139 11.58 16.30 8.80
C VAL A 139 11.03 15.93 7.45
N THR A 140 10.78 14.64 7.30
CA THR A 140 9.95 14.09 6.24
C THR A 140 8.64 13.63 6.86
N ILE A 141 7.53 14.16 6.35
CA ILE A 141 6.18 13.75 6.71
C ILE A 141 5.75 12.71 5.69
N TYR A 142 5.40 11.51 6.14
CA TYR A 142 4.82 10.46 5.30
C TYR A 142 3.32 10.43 5.50
N PHE A 143 2.57 10.54 4.42
CA PHE A 143 1.11 10.42 4.42
C PHE A 143 0.73 9.04 3.93
N SER A 144 -0.24 8.42 4.60
CA SER A 144 -0.84 7.17 4.20
C SER A 144 -2.34 7.28 4.36
N LYS A 145 -3.12 6.97 3.31
CA LYS A 145 -4.57 6.97 3.41
C LYS A 145 -5.05 5.58 3.81
N VAL A 146 -5.71 5.49 4.96
CA VAL A 146 -6.45 4.31 5.39
C VAL A 146 -7.74 4.30 4.60
N VAL A 147 -7.76 3.60 3.48
CA VAL A 147 -9.01 3.42 2.76
C VAL A 147 -9.85 2.42 3.53
N SER A 148 -10.89 2.89 4.22
CA SER A 148 -11.84 2.03 4.90
C SER A 148 -12.57 1.15 3.87
N THR A 149 -12.59 -0.16 4.11
CA THR A 149 -13.38 -1.14 3.36
C THR A 149 -14.86 -1.01 3.61
#